data_AF-A0A2V1DFS2-F1
#
_entry.id   AF-A0A2V1DFS2-F1
#
_cell.length_a   1.000
_cell.length_b   1.000
_cell.length_c   1.000
_cell.angle_alpha   90.00
_cell.angle_beta   90.00
_cell.angle_gamma   90.00
#
_symmetry.space_group_name_H-M   'P 1'
#
loop_
_entity.id
_entity.type
_entity.pdbx_description
1 polymer ?
#
loop_
_entity_poly.entity_id
_entity_poly.type
_entity_poly.pdbx_seq_one_letter_code
_entity_poly.pdbx_strand_id
1 'polypeptide(L)' 'MQKVVNFYEKLPRGSAPEVKPKGLMGRYQARYFGKNASAMPLVHVIGALIAIGYAQNYYFHLRHHKNNVHH' A
#
# COMPACT_ATOMS: atom_id res chain seq x y z
N MET A 1 18.97 -9.50 -44.11
CA MET A 1 18.47 -8.22 -43.54
C MET A 1 17.90 -8.35 -42.13
N GLN A 2 16.99 -9.30 -41.83
CA GLN A 2 16.37 -9.43 -40.49
C GLN A 2 17.35 -9.57 -39.30
N LYS A 3 18.48 -10.28 -39.47
CA LYS A 3 19.51 -10.42 -38.43
C LYS A 3 20.17 -9.11 -38.04
N VAL A 4 20.25 -8.16 -38.97
CA VAL A 4 20.87 -6.84 -38.75
C VAL A 4 19.92 -5.94 -37.96
N VAL A 5 18.63 -5.96 -38.29
CA VAL A 5 17.60 -5.23 -37.53
C VAL A 5 17.53 -5.70 -36.07
N ASN A 6 17.51 -7.02 -35.87
CA ASN A 6 17.46 -7.62 -34.54
C ASN A 6 18.73 -7.34 -33.70
N PHE A 7 19.89 -7.15 -34.36
CA PHE A 7 21.12 -6.73 -33.70
C PHE A 7 21.02 -5.29 -33.17
N TYR A 8 20.50 -4.35 -33.97
CA TYR A 8 20.33 -2.96 -33.53
C TYR A 8 19.18 -2.77 -32.53
N GLU A 9 18.15 -3.62 -32.56
CA GLU A 9 17.08 -3.63 -31.56
C GLU A 9 17.56 -4.05 -30.17
N LYS A 10 18.50 -5.00 -30.13
CA LYS A 10 19.08 -5.58 -28.90
C LYS A 10 20.32 -4.87 -28.39
N LEU A 11 20.80 -3.84 -29.09
CA LEU A 11 21.86 -2.98 -28.54
C LEU A 11 21.41 -2.49 -27.16
N PRO A 12 22.29 -2.55 -26.14
CA PRO A 12 21.95 -2.10 -24.80
C PRO A 12 21.57 -0.62 -24.82
N ARG A 13 20.28 -0.36 -24.91
CA ARG A 13 19.71 0.94 -24.55
C ARG A 13 19.87 0.99 -23.04
N GLY A 14 20.50 2.06 -22.52
CA GLY A 14 20.78 2.20 -21.08
C GLY A 14 19.55 1.86 -20.21
N SER A 15 19.78 1.60 -18.92
CA SER A 15 18.72 1.16 -18.00
C SER A 15 17.44 2.00 -18.17
N ALA A 16 16.30 1.33 -18.32
CA ALA A 16 15.02 1.99 -18.48
C ALA A 16 14.80 3.01 -17.35
N PRO A 17 14.26 4.21 -17.63
CA PRO A 17 14.00 5.22 -16.61
C PRO A 17 13.14 4.64 -15.48
N GLU A 18 13.43 5.02 -14.23
CA GLU A 18 12.58 4.63 -13.10
C GLU A 18 11.12 5.05 -13.36
N VAL A 19 10.22 4.09 -13.19
CA VAL A 19 8.78 4.32 -13.37
C VAL A 19 8.33 5.30 -12.29
N LYS A 20 8.04 6.53 -12.68
CA LYS A 20 7.53 7.55 -11.74
C LYS A 20 6.17 7.10 -11.20
N PRO A 21 5.99 7.03 -9.87
CA PRO A 21 4.73 6.61 -9.29
C PRO A 21 3.62 7.60 -9.64
N LYS A 22 2.51 7.08 -10.17
CA LYS A 22 1.30 7.86 -10.49
C LYS A 22 0.14 7.40 -9.62
N GLY A 23 -0.76 8.33 -9.30
CA GLY A 23 -1.91 8.08 -8.43
C GLY A 23 -1.55 7.85 -6.96
N LEU A 24 -2.57 7.72 -6.12
CA LEU A 24 -2.39 7.55 -4.67
C LEU A 24 -1.72 6.22 -4.34
N MET A 25 -2.18 5.12 -4.94
CA MET A 25 -1.60 3.79 -4.72
C MET A 25 -0.16 3.69 -5.23
N GLY A 26 0.15 4.26 -6.39
CA GLY A 26 1.52 4.25 -6.90
C GLY A 26 2.49 5.01 -6.00
N ARG A 27 2.06 6.14 -5.41
CA ARG A 27 2.87 6.89 -4.43
C ARG A 27 3.07 6.10 -3.13
N TYR A 28 2.03 5.43 -2.63
CA TYR A 28 2.12 4.58 -1.45
C TYR A 28 3.07 3.40 -1.69
N GLN A 29 2.92 2.72 -2.82
CA GLN A 29 3.78 1.61 -3.22
C GLN A 29 5.25 2.06 -3.34
N ALA A 30 5.53 3.15 -4.03
CA ALA A 30 6.89 3.66 -4.16
C ALA A 30 7.53 4.04 -2.81
N ARG A 31 6.72 4.53 -1.86
CA ARG A 31 7.20 4.93 -0.53
C ARG A 31 7.55 3.75 0.37
N TYR A 32 6.81 2.65 0.30
CA TYR A 32 6.92 1.56 1.29
C TYR A 32 7.41 0.21 0.72
N PHE A 33 7.30 0.00 -0.59
CA PHE A 33 7.65 -1.25 -1.28
C PHE A 33 8.73 -1.08 -2.34
N GLY A 34 9.25 0.14 -2.52
CA GLY A 34 10.32 0.43 -3.47
C GLY A 34 11.71 0.06 -2.94
N LYS A 35 12.73 0.80 -3.41
CA LYS A 35 14.15 0.60 -3.05
C LYS A 35 14.43 0.65 -1.53
N ASN A 36 13.59 1.35 -0.77
CA ASN A 36 13.63 1.41 0.69
C ASN A 36 12.41 0.71 1.27
N ALA A 37 12.35 -0.62 1.12
CA ALA A 37 11.26 -1.41 1.66
C ALA A 37 11.17 -1.24 3.18
N SER A 38 9.95 -1.04 3.69
CA SER A 38 9.69 -0.79 5.11
C SER A 38 8.58 -1.68 5.61
N ALA A 39 8.61 -2.05 6.90
CA ALA A 39 7.55 -2.79 7.57
C ALA A 39 6.28 -1.94 7.85
N MET A 40 6.32 -0.64 7.53
CA MET A 40 5.20 0.28 7.73
C MET A 40 3.85 -0.18 7.16
N PRO A 41 3.74 -0.84 5.99
CA PRO A 41 2.48 -1.39 5.51
C PRO A 41 1.82 -2.36 6.50
N LEU A 42 2.62 -3.19 7.18
CA LEU A 42 2.11 -4.09 8.23
C LEU A 42 1.55 -3.28 9.41
N VAL A 43 2.26 -2.24 9.84
CA VAL A 43 1.81 -1.34 10.89
C VAL A 43 0.49 -0.64 10.52
N HIS A 44 0.37 -0.15 9.28
CA HIS A 44 -0.87 0.46 8.79
C HIS A 44 -2.04 -0.53 8.82
N VAL A 45 -1.82 -1.78 8.39
CA VAL A 45 -2.87 -2.83 8.41
C VAL A 45 -3.29 -3.14 9.84
N ILE A 46 -2.34 -3.34 10.75
CA ILE A 46 -2.63 -3.59 12.17
C ILE A 46 -3.41 -2.42 12.77
N GLY A 47 -2.96 -1.19 12.55
CA GLY A 47 -3.64 0.02 13.01
C GLY A 47 -5.06 0.13 12.46
N ALA A 48 -5.27 -0.17 11.18
CA ALA A 48 -6.59 -0.17 10.56
C ALA A 48 -7.52 -1.22 11.19
N LEU A 49 -7.02 -2.44 11.43
CA LEU A 49 -7.80 -3.51 12.07
C LEU A 49 -8.20 -3.14 13.51
N ILE A 50 -7.29 -2.55 14.30
CA ILE A 50 -7.59 -2.08 15.65
C ILE A 50 -8.67 -1.00 15.61
N ALA A 51 -8.53 0.00 14.73
CA ALA A 51 -9.49 1.09 14.62
C ALA A 51 -10.88 0.59 14.22
N ILE A 52 -10.96 -0.30 13.21
CA ILE A 52 -12.21 -0.91 12.77
C ILE A 52 -12.81 -1.76 13.87
N GLY A 53 -12.02 -2.61 14.53
CA GLY A 53 -12.47 -3.46 15.63
C GLY A 53 -13.01 -2.65 16.80
N TYR A 54 -12.35 -1.56 17.18
CA TYR A 54 -12.83 -0.64 18.21
C TYR A 54 -14.14 0.04 17.78
N ALA A 55 -14.24 0.52 16.54
CA ALA A 55 -15.45 1.13 16.03
C ALA A 55 -16.63 0.15 16.03
N GLN A 56 -16.41 -1.10 15.63
CA GLN A 56 -17.41 -2.17 15.70
C GLN A 56 -17.83 -2.45 17.15
N ASN A 57 -16.86 -2.66 18.04
CA ASN A 57 -17.13 -2.90 19.45
C ASN A 57 -17.92 -1.74 20.08
N TYR A 58 -17.56 -0.50 19.73
CA TYR A 58 -18.28 0.68 20.18
C TYR A 58 -19.72 0.70 19.67
N TYR A 59 -19.92 0.48 18.37
CA TYR A 59 -21.23 0.54 17.75
C TYR A 59 -22.17 -0.56 18.23
N PHE A 60 -21.68 -1.81 18.33
CA PHE A 60 -22.51 -2.98 18.62
C PHE A 60 -22.61 -3.33 20.11
N HIS A 61 -21.62 -2.99 20.93
CA HIS A 61 -21.61 -3.34 22.35
C HIS A 61 -21.64 -2.08 23.23
N LEU A 62 -20.58 -1.26 23.21
CA LEU A 62 -20.40 -0.24 24.26
C LEU A 62 -21.45 0.89 24.21
N ARG A 63 -21.97 1.24 23.03
CA ARG A 63 -23.02 2.27 22.90
C ARG A 63 -24.31 1.88 23.62
N HIS A 64 -24.64 0.59 23.68
CA HIS A 64 -25.86 0.12 24.32
C HIS A 64 -25.72 -0.01 25.84
N HIS A 65 -24.50 -0.19 26.36
CA HIS A 65 -24.25 -0.21 27.80
C HIS A 65 -24.30 1.19 28.42
N LYS A 66 -23.86 2.24 27.71
CA LYS A 66 -23.84 3.62 28.23
C LYS A 66 -25.24 4.22 28.50
N ASN A 67 -26.29 3.70 27.84
CA ASN A 67 -27.67 4.20 27.98
C ASN A 67 -28.50 3.43 29.03
N ASN A 68 -27.91 2.47 29.73
CA ASN A 68 -28.55 1.80 30.85
C ASN A 68 -27.99 2.38 32.16
N VAL A 69 -28.84 2.50 33.18
CA VAL A 69 -28.44 3.00 34.50
C VAL A 69 -27.48 1.98 35.11
N HIS A 70 -26.21 2.35 35.25
CA HIS A 70 -25.26 1.61 36.07
C HIS A 70 -25.55 2.00 37.54
N HIS A 71 -26.13 1.07 38.31
CA HIS A 71 -26.20 1.17 39.77
C HIS A 71 -24.87 0.78 40.41
#